data_AF-A0A0S9L855-F1
#
_entry.id   AF-A0A0S9L855-F1
#
_cell.length_a   1.000
_cell.length_b   1.000
_cell.length_c   1.000
_cell.angle_alpha   90.00
_cell.angle_beta   90.00
_cell.angle_gamma   90.00
#
_symmetry.space_group_name_H-M   'P 1'
#
loop_
_entity.id
_entity.type
_entity.pdbx_description
1 polymer ?
#
loop_
_entity_poly.entity_id
_entity_poly.type
_entity_poly.pdbx_seq_one_letter_code
_entity_poly.pdbx_strand_id
1 'polypeptide(L)'
;MDPLLEKELELAAKRQGITKSQFIIDAVERALNRKDPYALMQQLKVEEQRPDYQPVANAFEGSDQPYDTEASRAALVAKLRAKHGLSAD
;
A
#
# COMPACT_ATOMS: atom_id res chain seq x y z
N MET A 1 31.77 -5.72 -7.07
CA MET A 1 31.67 -4.24 -7.07
C MET A 1 33.01 -3.67 -7.47
N ASP A 2 33.04 -2.46 -7.99
CA ASP A 2 34.29 -1.72 -8.17
C ASP A 2 34.97 -1.52 -6.77
N PRO A 3 36.24 -1.91 -6.57
CA PRO A 3 36.94 -1.75 -5.30
C PRO A 3 37.03 -0.31 -4.79
N LEU A 4 37.02 0.68 -5.69
CA LEU A 4 36.99 2.10 -5.30
C LEU A 4 35.65 2.47 -4.67
N LEU A 5 34.55 2.07 -5.31
CA LEU A 5 33.20 2.30 -4.82
C LEU A 5 32.99 1.66 -3.44
N GLU A 6 33.53 0.46 -3.22
CA GLU A 6 33.40 -0.23 -1.94
C GLU A 6 34.06 0.54 -0.78
N LYS A 7 35.24 1.12 -1.01
CA LYS A 7 35.92 1.97 -0.02
C LYS A 7 35.15 3.26 0.25
N GLU A 8 34.57 3.87 -0.77
CA GLU A 8 33.76 5.08 -0.61
C GLU A 8 32.51 4.81 0.22
N LEU A 9 31.83 3.66 -0.01
CA LEU A 9 30.67 3.23 0.77
C LEU A 9 31.03 2.99 2.24
N GLU A 10 32.17 2.34 2.53
CA GLU A 10 32.63 2.14 3.91
C GLU A 10 32.91 3.45 4.63
N LEU A 11 33.54 4.40 3.94
CA LEU A 11 33.87 5.69 4.50
C LEU A 11 32.61 6.53 4.74
N ALA A 12 31.64 6.46 3.83
CA ALA A 12 30.33 7.11 3.99
C ALA A 12 29.54 6.53 5.16
N ALA A 13 29.48 5.20 5.28
CA ALA A 13 28.85 4.52 6.41
C ALA A 13 29.51 4.89 7.75
N LYS A 14 30.84 4.91 7.79
CA LYS A 14 31.63 5.30 8.98
C LYS A 14 31.37 6.73 9.41
N ARG A 15 31.23 7.69 8.48
CA ARG A 15 30.87 9.08 8.80
C ARG A 15 29.50 9.20 9.46
N GLN A 16 28.59 8.28 9.17
CA GLN A 16 27.25 8.23 9.75
C GLN A 16 27.17 7.35 11.00
N GLY A 17 28.27 6.71 11.41
CA GLY A 17 28.29 5.80 12.56
C GLY A 17 27.50 4.50 12.35
N ILE A 18 27.20 4.14 11.10
CA ILE A 18 26.45 2.92 10.74
C ILE A 18 27.33 1.93 9.99
N THR A 19 26.87 0.68 9.88
CA THR A 19 27.57 -0.34 9.11
C THR A 19 27.39 -0.13 7.60
N LYS A 20 28.33 -0.63 6.78
CA LYS A 20 28.21 -0.61 5.32
C LYS A 20 26.88 -1.21 4.85
N SER A 21 26.48 -2.34 5.45
CA SER A 21 25.20 -2.99 5.12
C SER A 21 24.01 -2.09 5.40
N GLN A 22 23.98 -1.40 6.56
CA GLN A 22 22.89 -0.47 6.88
C GLN A 22 22.87 0.72 5.93
N PHE A 23 24.04 1.27 5.60
CA PHE A 23 24.14 2.38 4.64
C PHE A 23 23.60 2.00 3.26
N ILE A 24 23.92 0.80 2.77
CA ILE A 24 23.42 0.30 1.48
C ILE A 24 21.91 0.08 1.54
N ILE A 25 21.39 -0.50 2.63
CA ILE A 25 19.93 -0.65 2.84
C ILE A 25 19.26 0.71 2.77
N ASP A 26 19.70 1.69 3.56
CA ASP A 26 19.10 3.03 3.58
C ASP A 26 19.18 3.72 2.21
N ALA A 27 20.30 3.59 1.50
CA ALA A 27 20.48 4.16 0.18
C ALA A 27 19.53 3.51 -0.85
N VAL A 28 19.38 2.19 -0.81
CA VAL A 28 18.45 1.44 -1.65
C VAL A 28 17.01 1.78 -1.28
N GLU A 29 16.68 1.90 0.01
CA GLU A 29 15.34 2.28 0.46
C GLU A 29 14.95 3.70 0.02
N ARG A 30 15.90 4.64 0.09
CA ARG A 30 15.72 6.01 -0.44
C ARG A 30 15.60 6.02 -1.97
N ALA A 31 16.46 5.29 -2.67
CA ALA A 31 16.48 5.25 -4.14
C ALA A 31 15.23 4.55 -4.72
N LEU A 32 14.77 3.49 -4.07
CA LEU A 32 13.52 2.80 -4.40
C LEU A 32 12.29 3.54 -3.87
N ASN A 33 12.50 4.69 -3.20
CA ASN A 33 11.45 5.55 -2.66
C ASN A 33 10.39 4.70 -1.96
N ARG A 34 10.80 3.87 -0.98
CA ARG A 34 9.86 3.13 -0.12
C ARG A 34 8.97 4.18 0.55
N LYS A 35 7.87 4.51 -0.12
CA LYS A 35 6.72 5.19 0.43
C LYS A 35 6.39 4.39 1.67
N ASP A 36 6.70 4.95 2.84
CA ASP A 36 6.18 4.46 4.09
C ASP A 36 4.69 4.18 3.84
N PRO A 37 4.24 2.92 3.94
CA PRO A 37 2.87 2.57 3.59
C PRO A 37 1.87 3.44 4.36
N TYR A 38 2.24 3.84 5.58
CA TYR A 38 1.48 4.78 6.37
C TYR A 38 1.49 6.19 5.77
N ALA A 39 2.66 6.76 5.44
CA ALA A 39 2.74 8.04 4.75
C ALA A 39 1.98 8.06 3.41
N LEU A 40 2.03 6.99 2.62
CA LEU A 40 1.25 6.86 1.39
C LEU A 40 -0.25 6.82 1.68
N MET A 41 -0.67 6.06 2.67
CA MET A 41 -2.08 6.00 3.09
C MET A 41 -2.57 7.37 3.56
N GLN A 42 -1.75 8.13 4.27
CA GLN A 42 -2.08 9.49 4.70
C GLN A 42 -2.18 10.46 3.50
N GLN A 43 -1.29 10.34 2.51
CA GLN A 43 -1.38 11.11 1.26
C GLN A 43 -2.67 10.79 0.48
N LEU A 44 -3.00 9.50 0.35
CA LEU A 44 -4.22 9.06 -0.33
C LEU A 44 -5.48 9.57 0.36
N LYS A 45 -5.55 9.52 1.69
CA LYS A 45 -6.68 10.09 2.45
C LYS A 45 -6.89 11.58 2.19
N VAL A 46 -5.81 12.33 2.02
CA VAL A 46 -5.88 13.76 1.70
C VAL A 46 -6.34 13.96 0.25
N GLU A 47 -5.90 13.12 -0.67
CA GLU A 47 -6.34 13.16 -2.07
C GLU A 47 -7.82 12.78 -2.25
N GLU A 48 -8.32 11.79 -1.52
CA GLU A 48 -9.73 11.36 -1.53
C GLU A 48 -10.70 12.45 -1.03
N GLN A 49 -10.22 13.35 -0.16
CA GLN A 49 -11.01 14.48 0.33
C GLN A 49 -11.14 15.62 -0.70
N ARG A 50 -10.42 15.56 -1.82
CA ARG A 50 -10.51 16.58 -2.86
C ARG A 50 -11.86 16.49 -3.57
N PRO A 51 -12.50 17.64 -3.86
CA PRO A 51 -13.78 17.68 -4.56
C PRO A 51 -13.72 17.06 -5.97
N ASP A 52 -12.53 17.04 -6.58
CA ASP A 52 -12.30 16.44 -7.91
C ASP A 52 -12.29 14.90 -7.87
N TYR A 53 -12.11 14.30 -6.68
CA TYR A 53 -12.08 12.85 -6.48
C TYR A 53 -13.48 12.25 -6.24
N GLN A 54 -14.41 13.05 -5.72
CA GLN A 54 -15.82 12.70 -5.51
C GLN A 54 -16.55 12.14 -6.75
N PRO A 55 -16.46 12.74 -7.95
CA PRO A 55 -17.12 12.20 -9.13
C PRO A 55 -16.57 10.83 -9.58
N VAL A 56 -15.30 10.53 -9.26
CA VAL A 56 -14.71 9.21 -9.52
C VAL A 56 -15.22 8.19 -8.51
N ALA A 57 -15.31 8.54 -7.23
CA ALA A 57 -15.88 7.69 -6.19
C ALA A 57 -17.35 7.30 -6.50
N ASN A 58 -18.15 8.27 -6.95
CA ASN A 58 -19.55 8.05 -7.33
C ASN A 58 -19.70 7.14 -8.57
N ALA A 59 -18.70 7.12 -9.47
CA ALA A 59 -18.71 6.23 -10.63
C ALA A 59 -18.56 4.74 -10.25
N PHE A 60 -18.07 4.45 -9.03
CA PHE A 60 -17.94 3.11 -8.47
C PHE A 60 -19.02 2.80 -7.42
N GLU A 61 -19.99 3.69 -7.21
CA GLU A 61 -21.09 3.49 -6.28
C GLU A 61 -21.93 2.28 -6.71
N GLY A 62 -22.05 1.28 -5.83
CA GLY A 62 -22.74 0.02 -6.12
C GLY A 62 -21.90 -1.05 -6.86
N SER A 63 -20.61 -0.80 -7.12
CA SER A 63 -19.69 -1.83 -7.59
C SER A 63 -19.13 -2.65 -6.42
N ASP A 64 -19.08 -3.98 -6.58
CA ASP A 64 -18.53 -4.91 -5.58
C ASP A 64 -17.01 -4.65 -5.48
N GLN A 65 -16.58 -3.89 -4.48
CA GLN A 65 -15.15 -3.67 -4.24
C GLN A 65 -14.56 -4.87 -3.51
N PRO A 66 -13.39 -5.39 -3.93
CA PRO A 66 -12.81 -6.63 -3.40
C PRO A 66 -12.44 -6.56 -1.90
N TYR A 67 -12.51 -5.37 -1.29
CA TYR A 67 -12.18 -5.12 0.11
C TYR A 67 -13.33 -4.52 0.92
N ASP A 68 -14.52 -4.31 0.34
CA ASP A 68 -15.69 -3.90 1.13
C ASP A 68 -16.21 -5.12 1.90
N THR A 69 -15.79 -5.25 3.15
CA THR A 69 -15.99 -6.47 3.93
C THR A 69 -17.44 -6.71 4.30
N GLU A 70 -18.27 -5.67 4.48
CA GLU A 70 -19.66 -5.85 4.88
C GLU A 70 -20.57 -6.13 3.68
N ALA A 71 -20.46 -5.34 2.60
CA ALA A 71 -21.24 -5.55 1.39
C ALA A 71 -20.87 -6.88 0.72
N SER A 72 -19.57 -7.18 0.61
CA SER A 72 -19.09 -8.45 0.07
C SER A 72 -19.53 -9.64 0.93
N ARG A 73 -19.55 -9.48 2.27
CA ARG A 73 -20.05 -10.53 3.17
C ARG A 73 -21.55 -10.77 2.99
N ALA A 74 -22.35 -9.71 2.88
CA ALA A 74 -23.78 -9.84 2.62
C ALA A 74 -24.05 -10.54 1.28
N ALA A 75 -23.32 -10.17 0.23
CA ALA A 75 -23.40 -10.79 -1.09
C ALA A 75 -22.99 -12.27 -1.07
N LEU A 76 -21.92 -12.62 -0.35
CA LEU A 76 -21.47 -14.01 -0.16
C LEU A 76 -22.51 -14.84 0.61
N VAL A 77 -23.07 -14.29 1.70
CA VAL A 77 -24.13 -14.96 2.47
C VAL A 77 -25.38 -15.17 1.62
N ALA A 78 -25.78 -14.18 0.80
CA ALA A 78 -26.90 -14.31 -0.12
C ALA A 78 -26.66 -15.43 -1.15
N LYS A 79 -25.48 -15.48 -1.77
CA LYS A 79 -25.09 -16.55 -2.71
C LYS A 79 -25.10 -17.93 -2.05
N LEU A 80 -24.61 -18.04 -0.81
CA LEU A 80 -24.64 -19.30 -0.05
C LEU A 80 -26.07 -19.72 0.29
N ARG A 81 -26.92 -18.80 0.73
CA ARG A 81 -28.34 -19.10 1.01
C ARG A 81 -29.07 -19.57 -0.24
N ALA A 82 -28.87 -18.92 -1.38
CA ALA A 82 -29.44 -19.32 -2.67
C ALA A 82 -28.96 -20.72 -3.10
N LYS A 83 -27.65 -21.01 -2.94
CA LYS A 83 -27.08 -22.33 -3.28
C LYS A 83 -27.60 -23.46 -2.39
N HIS A 84 -27.89 -23.16 -1.13
CA HIS A 84 -28.30 -24.15 -0.13
C HIS A 84 -29.81 -24.17 0.15
N GLY A 85 -30.62 -23.44 -0.63
CA GLY A 85 -32.08 -23.45 -0.49
C GLY A 85 -32.60 -22.84 0.81
N LEU A 86 -31.84 -21.93 1.43
CA LEU A 86 -32.17 -21.26 2.70
C LEU A 86 -32.78 -19.86 2.51
N SER A 87 -33.29 -19.56 1.30
CA SER A 87 -34.09 -18.35 1.08
C SER A 87 -35.43 -18.51 1.80
N ALA A 88 -35.74 -17.59 2.73
CA ALA A 88 -37.10 -17.47 3.25
C ALA A 88 -38.01 -17.02 2.09
N ASP A 89 -39.11 -17.74 1.89
CA ASP A 89 -40.25 -17.31 1.07
C ASP A 89 -40.76 -15.92 1.48
#